data_AF-A0A673UMX9-F1
#
_entry.id   AF-A0A673UMX9-F1
#
_cell.length_a   1.000
_cell.length_b   1.000
_cell.length_c   1.000
_cell.angle_alpha   90.00
_cell.angle_beta   90.00
_cell.angle_gamma   90.00
#
_symmetry.space_group_name_H-M   'P 1'
#
loop_
_entity.id
_entity.type
_entity.pdbx_description
1 polymer ?
#
loop_
_entity_poly.entity_id
_entity_poly.type
_entity_poly.pdbx_seq_one_letter_code
_entity_poly.pdbx_strand_id
1 'polypeptide(L)'
;MLFSWRGGPGAESILLLLLLLAAWGAGSGQIQYSVLEEAKHGTFVGRIAQDLGLELVELVPRQFRVVSGDLLEVNLQNGILFVNSRIDREALCERNTECSVHLEVIVDRPLQVFHVEVEVKDINDNPPVFPETKKRIIIGYCHSGPELPLGLCSDLPWKESLYQWR
;
A
#
# COMPACT_ATOMS: atom_id res chain seq x y z
N MET A 1 37.70 -50.58 27.35
CA MET A 1 37.64 -49.10 27.45
C MET A 1 36.27 -48.68 26.93
N LEU A 2 35.32 -48.38 27.82
CA LEU A 2 34.00 -47.89 27.46
C LEU A 2 34.03 -46.36 27.64
N PHE A 3 33.96 -45.61 26.55
CA PHE A 3 33.87 -44.16 26.59
C PHE A 3 32.48 -43.78 27.10
N SER A 4 32.40 -43.47 28.39
CA SER A 4 31.25 -42.81 29.01
C SER A 4 31.21 -41.37 28.50
N TRP A 5 30.35 -41.11 27.52
CA TRP A 5 30.06 -39.74 27.09
C TRP A 5 29.08 -39.14 28.10
N ARG A 6 29.62 -38.45 29.10
CA ARG A 6 28.84 -37.72 30.10
C ARG A 6 28.34 -36.44 29.43
N GLY A 7 27.11 -36.48 28.91
CA GLY A 7 26.42 -35.31 28.37
C GLY A 7 26.37 -34.20 29.42
N GLY A 8 27.16 -33.14 29.23
CA GLY A 8 27.17 -31.98 30.11
C GLY A 8 25.93 -31.10 29.87
N PRO A 9 25.47 -30.36 30.90
CA PRO A 9 24.26 -29.52 30.83
C PRO A 9 24.31 -28.40 29.76
N GLY A 10 25.47 -28.16 29.13
CA GLY A 10 25.62 -27.22 28.03
C GLY A 10 25.18 -27.76 26.67
N ALA A 11 25.19 -29.09 26.44
CA ALA A 11 24.84 -29.66 25.14
C ALA A 11 23.33 -29.52 24.84
N GLU A 12 22.48 -29.77 25.84
CA GLU A 12 21.03 -29.53 25.79
C GLU A 12 20.72 -28.05 25.51
N SER A 13 21.47 -27.15 26.15
CA SER A 13 21.29 -25.70 26.00
C SER A 13 21.71 -25.20 24.62
N ILE A 14 22.77 -25.77 24.03
CA ILE A 14 23.19 -25.49 22.65
C ILE A 14 22.16 -26.02 21.65
N LEU A 15 21.60 -27.21 21.88
CA LEU A 15 20.59 -27.81 21.02
C LEU A 15 19.28 -26.99 21.03
N LEU A 16 18.88 -26.51 22.20
CA LEU A 16 17.76 -25.58 22.37
C LEU A 16 18.01 -24.24 21.67
N LEU A 17 19.22 -23.71 21.74
CA LEU A 17 19.60 -22.46 21.05
C LEU A 17 19.53 -22.62 19.52
N LEU A 18 20.00 -23.77 18.99
CA LEU A 18 19.92 -24.10 17.57
C LEU A 18 18.47 -24.27 17.10
N LEU A 19 17.62 -24.90 17.91
CA LEU A 19 16.17 -25.02 17.64
C LEU A 19 15.47 -23.66 17.64
N LEU A 20 15.80 -22.78 18.58
CA LEU A 20 15.27 -21.42 18.64
C LEU A 20 15.72 -20.56 17.45
N LEU A 21 16.99 -20.68 17.03
CA LEU A 21 17.52 -20.03 15.83
C LEU A 21 16.86 -20.54 14.55
N ALA A 22 16.58 -21.85 14.45
CA ALA A 22 15.83 -22.43 13.33
C ALA A 22 14.37 -21.96 13.30
N ALA A 23 13.74 -21.78 14.46
CA ALA A 23 12.37 -21.28 14.57
C ALA A 23 12.24 -19.79 14.25
N TRP A 24 13.30 -18.99 14.41
CA TRP A 24 13.29 -17.55 14.10
C TRP A 24 13.08 -17.24 12.62
N GLY A 25 13.37 -18.19 11.72
CA GLY A 25 13.19 -18.02 10.28
C GLY A 25 11.74 -18.16 9.79
N ALA A 26 10.81 -18.61 10.64
CA ALA A 26 9.40 -18.78 10.28
C ALA A 26 8.64 -17.46 10.44
N GLY A 27 9.06 -16.42 9.73
CA GLY A 27 8.21 -15.25 9.54
C GLY A 27 7.04 -15.64 8.66
N SER A 28 5.81 -15.63 9.19
CA SER A 28 4.61 -15.66 8.35
C SER A 28 4.51 -14.30 7.64
N GLY A 29 5.27 -14.15 6.55
CA GLY A 29 5.25 -12.95 5.74
C GLY A 29 3.92 -12.88 4.99
N GLN A 30 3.06 -11.94 5.39
CA GLN A 30 1.98 -11.51 4.53
C GLN A 30 2.59 -10.96 3.23
N ILE A 31 2.17 -11.48 2.08
CA ILE A 31 2.74 -11.06 0.79
C ILE A 31 2.26 -9.65 0.50
N GLN A 32 3.21 -8.74 0.29
CA GLN A 32 2.95 -7.35 -0.06
C GLN A 32 3.57 -7.03 -1.42
N TYR A 33 2.76 -6.51 -2.32
CA TYR A 33 3.20 -5.93 -3.59
C TYR A 33 2.86 -4.44 -3.65
N SER A 34 3.42 -3.76 -4.64
CA SER A 34 3.03 -2.40 -4.97
C SER A 34 2.80 -2.26 -6.47
N VAL A 35 1.84 -1.44 -6.83
CA VAL A 35 1.54 -1.10 -8.22
C VAL A 35 1.25 0.38 -8.30
N LEU A 36 1.71 1.03 -9.36
CA LEU A 36 1.34 2.42 -9.63
C LEU A 36 -0.14 2.47 -10.01
N GLU A 37 -0.83 3.54 -9.62
CA GLU A 37 -2.09 3.88 -10.26
C GLU A 37 -1.90 4.12 -11.78
N GLU A 38 -3.01 4.21 -12.52
CA GLU A 38 -2.98 4.37 -13.97
C GLU A 38 -2.29 3.23 -14.73
N ALA A 39 -2.00 2.13 -14.03
CA ALA A 39 -1.44 0.94 -14.62
C ALA A 39 -2.38 0.38 -15.69
N LYS A 40 -1.81 0.10 -16.87
CA LYS A 40 -2.57 -0.44 -18.01
C LYS A 40 -2.83 -1.93 -17.81
N HIS A 41 -3.85 -2.44 -18.49
CA HIS A 41 -4.08 -3.89 -18.59
C HIS A 41 -2.79 -4.61 -19.00
N GLY A 42 -2.45 -5.69 -18.29
CA GLY A 42 -1.25 -6.50 -18.50
C GLY A 42 -0.01 -6.00 -17.77
N THR A 43 -0.11 -4.93 -16.96
CA THR A 43 1.03 -4.46 -16.15
C THR A 43 1.39 -5.53 -15.11
N PHE A 44 2.69 -5.82 -15.01
CA PHE A 44 3.24 -6.77 -14.05
C PHE A 44 3.13 -6.23 -12.61
N VAL A 45 2.65 -7.06 -11.69
CA VAL A 45 2.60 -6.74 -10.24
C VAL A 45 3.57 -7.61 -9.46
N GLY A 46 3.53 -8.93 -9.64
CA GLY A 46 4.34 -9.85 -8.84
C GLY A 46 4.29 -11.31 -9.28
N ARG A 47 5.21 -12.13 -8.76
CA ARG A 47 5.31 -13.58 -9.03
C ARG A 47 4.62 -14.39 -7.94
N ILE A 48 3.29 -14.32 -7.92
CA ILE A 48 2.49 -14.88 -6.82
C ILE A 48 2.69 -16.39 -6.62
N ALA A 49 2.82 -17.17 -7.69
CA ALA A 49 3.02 -18.62 -7.56
C ALA A 49 4.35 -18.94 -6.86
N GLN A 50 5.41 -18.21 -7.21
CA GLN A 50 6.74 -18.39 -6.63
C GLN A 50 6.75 -17.99 -5.15
N ASP A 51 6.14 -16.85 -4.82
CA ASP A 51 6.14 -16.32 -3.46
C ASP A 51 5.27 -17.17 -2.50
N LEU A 52 4.27 -17.87 -3.05
CA LEU A 52 3.47 -18.88 -2.33
C LEU A 52 4.12 -20.27 -2.30
N GLY A 53 5.26 -20.47 -2.98
CA GLY A 53 5.94 -21.77 -3.07
C GLY A 53 5.17 -22.82 -3.87
N LEU A 54 4.34 -22.39 -4.83
CA LEU A 54 3.55 -23.26 -5.71
C LEU A 54 4.24 -23.43 -7.07
N GLU A 55 4.30 -24.66 -7.56
CA GLU A 55 4.80 -24.91 -8.91
C GLU A 55 3.74 -24.55 -9.97
N LEU A 56 4.18 -24.04 -11.13
CA LEU A 56 3.27 -23.63 -12.21
C LEU A 56 2.38 -24.77 -12.70
N VAL A 57 2.93 -26.00 -12.74
CA VAL A 57 2.20 -27.21 -13.14
C VAL A 57 1.07 -27.57 -12.17
N GLU A 58 1.13 -27.08 -10.93
CA GLU A 58 0.14 -27.34 -9.91
C GLU A 58 -1.02 -26.33 -9.91
N LEU A 59 -0.85 -25.13 -10.49
CA LEU A 59 -1.84 -24.05 -10.40
C LEU A 59 -3.20 -24.46 -10.97
N VAL A 60 -3.22 -25.04 -12.18
CA VAL A 60 -4.44 -25.51 -12.84
C VAL A 60 -5.08 -26.70 -12.12
N PRO A 61 -4.38 -27.83 -11.85
CA PRO A 61 -5.00 -28.98 -11.19
C PRO A 61 -5.43 -28.65 -9.76
N ARG A 62 -4.73 -27.76 -9.05
CA ARG A 62 -5.13 -27.36 -7.68
C ARG A 62 -6.21 -26.28 -7.64
N GLN A 63 -6.73 -25.86 -8.80
CA GLN A 63 -7.79 -24.85 -8.95
C GLN A 63 -7.40 -23.52 -8.28
N PHE A 64 -6.20 -23.03 -8.61
CA PHE A 64 -5.72 -21.73 -8.16
C PHE A 64 -6.62 -20.63 -8.72
N ARG A 65 -7.15 -19.78 -7.83
CA ARG A 65 -7.96 -18.62 -8.19
C ARG A 65 -7.70 -17.46 -7.25
N VAL A 66 -7.88 -16.24 -7.76
CA VAL A 66 -7.73 -15.01 -6.99
C VAL A 66 -9.07 -14.31 -6.89
N VAL A 67 -9.39 -13.83 -5.69
CA VAL A 67 -10.58 -13.05 -5.40
C VAL A 67 -10.12 -11.64 -5.07
N SER A 68 -10.28 -10.73 -6.03
CA SER A 68 -9.87 -9.33 -5.93
C SER A 68 -10.75 -8.38 -6.75
N GLY A 69 -11.97 -8.81 -7.06
CA GLY A 69 -12.80 -8.17 -8.08
C GLY A 69 -12.16 -8.27 -9.48
N ASP A 70 -12.49 -7.29 -10.34
CA ASP A 70 -12.05 -7.26 -11.75
C ASP A 70 -10.74 -6.46 -11.98
N LEU A 71 -10.04 -6.05 -10.91
CA LEU A 71 -8.85 -5.18 -10.98
C LEU A 71 -7.56 -5.94 -11.29
N LEU A 72 -7.38 -7.09 -10.66
CA LEU A 72 -6.14 -7.88 -10.66
C LEU A 72 -6.46 -9.33 -11.02
N GLU A 73 -5.58 -9.95 -11.81
CA GLU A 73 -5.75 -11.33 -12.26
C GLU A 73 -4.40 -12.06 -12.30
N VAL A 74 -4.44 -13.39 -12.20
CA VAL A 74 -3.24 -14.23 -12.29
C VAL A 74 -3.23 -15.02 -13.58
N ASN A 75 -2.10 -14.95 -14.29
CA ASN A 75 -1.89 -15.80 -15.44
C ASN A 75 -1.37 -17.18 -14.97
N LEU A 76 -2.22 -18.19 -15.10
CA LEU A 76 -1.91 -19.56 -14.65
C LEU A 76 -0.77 -20.23 -15.44
N GLN A 77 -0.41 -19.72 -16.62
CA GLN A 77 0.68 -20.28 -17.43
C GLN A 77 2.06 -19.92 -16.87
N ASN A 78 2.20 -18.72 -16.29
CA ASN A 78 3.49 -18.20 -15.80
C ASN A 78 3.48 -17.83 -14.30
N GLY A 79 2.32 -17.93 -13.63
CA GLY A 79 2.17 -17.69 -12.19
C GLY A 79 2.34 -16.23 -11.79
N ILE A 80 2.05 -15.30 -12.70
CA ILE A 80 2.23 -13.85 -12.50
C ILE A 80 0.90 -13.18 -12.20
N LEU A 81 0.87 -12.34 -11.17
CA LEU A 81 -0.20 -11.38 -10.90
C LEU A 81 -0.01 -10.15 -11.78
N PHE A 82 -1.06 -9.76 -12.50
CA PHE A 82 -1.07 -8.63 -13.40
C PHE A 82 -2.34 -7.80 -13.27
N VAL A 83 -2.29 -6.58 -13.77
CA VAL A 83 -3.43 -5.65 -13.79
C VAL A 83 -4.41 -6.03 -14.89
N ASN A 84 -5.66 -6.29 -14.54
CA ASN A 84 -6.73 -6.59 -15.49
C ASN A 84 -7.45 -5.31 -15.94
N SER A 85 -7.81 -4.42 -15.01
CA SER A 85 -8.44 -3.14 -15.36
C SER A 85 -7.66 -1.95 -14.81
N ARG A 86 -7.80 -0.78 -15.46
CA ARG A 86 -7.12 0.45 -15.06
C ARG A 86 -7.41 0.75 -13.58
N ILE A 87 -6.35 0.94 -12.81
CA ILE A 87 -6.41 1.23 -11.39
C ILE A 87 -6.48 2.75 -11.24
N ASP A 88 -7.54 3.24 -10.62
CA ASP A 88 -7.78 4.66 -10.33
C ASP A 88 -7.88 4.78 -8.79
N ARG A 89 -6.88 5.41 -8.17
CA ARG A 89 -6.76 5.45 -6.70
C ARG A 89 -7.86 6.31 -6.09
N GLU A 90 -8.26 7.36 -6.77
CA GLU A 90 -9.35 8.26 -6.39
C GLU A 90 -10.68 7.53 -6.41
N ALA A 91 -10.89 6.62 -7.37
CA ALA A 91 -12.08 5.79 -7.43
C ALA A 91 -12.10 4.68 -6.35
N LEU A 92 -10.94 4.16 -5.95
CA LEU A 92 -10.83 3.05 -4.99
C LEU A 92 -10.77 3.51 -3.53
N CYS A 93 -9.98 4.53 -3.25
CA CYS A 93 -9.57 4.95 -1.92
C CYS A 93 -9.88 6.43 -1.62
N GLU A 94 -10.56 7.12 -2.55
CA GLU A 94 -10.95 8.53 -2.45
C GLU A 94 -9.77 9.46 -2.11
N ARG A 95 -9.60 9.80 -0.82
CA ARG A 95 -8.56 10.71 -0.31
C ARG A 95 -7.75 10.11 0.84
N ASN A 96 -7.81 8.79 1.03
CA ASN A 96 -6.98 8.15 2.05
C ASN A 96 -5.49 8.30 1.71
N THR A 97 -4.68 8.49 2.76
CA THR A 97 -3.22 8.60 2.67
C THR A 97 -2.55 7.28 2.31
N GLU A 98 -3.21 6.17 2.64
CA GLU A 98 -2.78 4.82 2.33
C GLU A 98 -3.90 4.12 1.56
N CYS A 99 -3.55 3.53 0.42
CA CYS A 99 -4.48 2.80 -0.43
C CYS A 99 -3.91 1.42 -0.69
N SER A 100 -4.57 0.39 -0.16
CA SER A 100 -4.21 -1.00 -0.40
C SER A 100 -5.43 -1.80 -0.85
N VAL A 101 -5.18 -2.73 -1.76
CA VAL A 101 -6.16 -3.70 -2.25
C VAL A 101 -5.83 -5.04 -1.59
N HIS A 102 -6.78 -5.57 -0.84
CA HIS A 102 -6.67 -6.90 -0.25
C HIS A 102 -7.17 -7.96 -1.25
N LEU A 103 -6.34 -8.96 -1.50
CA LEU A 103 -6.67 -10.12 -2.33
C LEU A 103 -6.68 -11.39 -1.49
N GLU A 104 -7.64 -12.25 -1.79
CA GLU A 104 -7.66 -13.63 -1.28
C GLU A 104 -7.28 -14.58 -2.42
N VAL A 105 -6.21 -15.34 -2.21
CA VAL A 105 -5.78 -16.39 -3.14
C VAL A 105 -6.25 -17.73 -2.59
N ILE A 106 -7.06 -18.44 -3.36
CA ILE A 106 -7.66 -19.71 -2.97
C ILE A 106 -7.08 -20.83 -3.85
N VAL A 107 -6.65 -21.91 -3.20
CA VAL A 107 -6.18 -23.14 -3.84
C VAL A 107 -7.05 -24.26 -3.28
N ASP A 108 -7.91 -24.91 -4.07
CA ASP A 108 -8.95 -25.81 -3.52
C ASP A 108 -8.46 -27.22 -3.17
N ARG A 109 -7.38 -27.73 -3.79
CA ARG A 109 -6.89 -29.12 -3.60
C ARG A 109 -5.43 -29.19 -3.12
N PRO A 110 -5.15 -29.37 -1.81
CA PRO A 110 -6.04 -29.15 -0.67
C PRO A 110 -6.37 -27.67 -0.48
N LEU A 111 -7.50 -27.39 0.18
CA LEU A 111 -7.99 -26.02 0.40
C LEU A 111 -6.99 -25.20 1.22
N GLN A 112 -6.47 -24.14 0.61
CA GLN A 112 -5.58 -23.15 1.23
C GLN A 112 -6.03 -21.76 0.81
N VAL A 113 -6.00 -20.82 1.75
CA VAL A 113 -6.35 -19.42 1.53
C VAL A 113 -5.17 -18.57 1.97
N PHE A 114 -4.69 -17.71 1.07
CA PHE A 114 -3.62 -16.76 1.34
C PHE A 114 -4.13 -15.33 1.22
N HIS A 115 -3.71 -14.49 2.15
CA HIS A 115 -4.01 -13.07 2.14
C HIS A 115 -2.82 -12.32 1.53
N VAL A 116 -3.10 -11.58 0.46
CA VAL A 116 -2.12 -10.79 -0.28
C VAL A 116 -2.59 -9.35 -0.25
N GLU A 117 -1.65 -8.43 -0.05
CA GLU A 117 -1.94 -7.00 -0.06
C GLU A 117 -1.16 -6.32 -1.18
N VAL A 118 -1.85 -5.50 -1.97
CA VAL A 118 -1.26 -4.74 -3.06
C VAL A 118 -1.44 -3.26 -2.76
N GLU A 119 -0.35 -2.59 -2.43
CA GLU A 119 -0.31 -1.14 -2.23
C GLU A 119 -0.45 -0.42 -3.57
N VAL A 120 -1.39 0.52 -3.66
CA VAL A 120 -1.56 1.40 -4.82
C VAL A 120 -0.77 2.69 -4.58
N LYS A 121 0.27 2.88 -5.38
CA LYS A 121 1.12 4.06 -5.34
C LYS A 121 0.51 5.17 -6.20
N ASP A 122 0.21 6.28 -5.55
CA ASP A 122 -0.28 7.53 -6.13
C ASP A 122 0.73 8.10 -7.15
N ILE A 123 0.20 8.63 -8.25
CA ILE A 123 0.89 9.46 -9.23
C ILE A 123 0.23 10.83 -9.19
N ASN A 124 1.00 11.91 -9.36
CA ASN A 124 0.41 13.25 -9.43
C ASN A 124 -0.21 13.50 -10.82
N ASP A 125 -1.30 12.79 -11.13
CA ASP A 125 -2.04 12.91 -12.39
C ASP A 125 -3.21 13.93 -12.31
N ASN A 126 -3.56 14.35 -11.08
CA ASN A 126 -4.66 15.28 -10.81
C ASN A 126 -4.13 16.69 -10.46
N PRO A 127 -4.06 17.62 -11.43
CA PRO A 127 -3.61 18.98 -11.17
C PRO A 127 -4.60 19.73 -10.26
N PRO A 128 -4.13 20.69 -9.45
CA PRO A 128 -5.02 21.48 -8.62
C PRO A 128 -6.04 22.25 -9.47
N VAL A 129 -7.32 22.04 -9.20
CA VAL A 129 -8.42 22.75 -9.86
C VAL A 129 -8.88 23.90 -8.96
N PHE A 130 -8.75 25.13 -9.45
CA PHE A 130 -9.30 26.30 -8.77
C PHE A 130 -10.80 26.45 -9.10
N PRO A 131 -11.66 26.76 -8.11
CA PRO A 131 -13.08 26.97 -8.35
C PRO A 131 -13.34 28.17 -9.27
N GLU A 132 -12.43 29.15 -9.27
CA GLU A 132 -12.46 30.32 -10.15
C GLU A 132 -11.18 30.40 -10.98
N THR A 133 -11.31 30.66 -12.27
CA THR A 133 -10.16 30.89 -13.16
C THR A 133 -9.47 32.23 -12.91
N LYS A 134 -10.17 33.19 -12.27
CA LYS A 134 -9.62 34.50 -11.90
C LYS A 134 -10.20 34.92 -10.56
N LYS A 135 -9.32 35.11 -9.57
CA LYS A 135 -9.70 35.65 -8.25
C LYS A 135 -9.27 37.12 -8.17
N ARG A 136 -10.21 38.02 -7.90
CA ARG A 136 -9.91 39.44 -7.66
C ARG A 136 -9.53 39.62 -6.19
N ILE A 137 -8.29 39.99 -5.92
CA ILE A 137 -7.81 40.33 -4.57
C ILE A 137 -7.79 41.86 -4.46
N ILE A 138 -8.48 42.41 -3.46
CA ILE A 138 -8.45 43.84 -3.15
C ILE A 138 -7.50 44.03 -1.97
N ILE A 139 -6.36 44.69 -2.22
CA ILE A 139 -5.38 45.02 -1.20
C ILE A 139 -5.58 46.49 -0.83
N GLY A 140 -6.03 46.76 0.40
CA GLY A 140 -6.05 48.12 0.94
C GLY A 140 -4.67 48.49 1.47
N TYR A 141 -4.17 49.67 1.11
CA TYR A 141 -2.92 50.21 1.63
C TYR A 141 -3.22 51.18 2.77
N CYS A 142 -2.72 50.88 3.97
CA CYS A 142 -2.73 51.81 5.10
C CYS A 142 -1.40 52.56 5.08
N HIS A 143 -1.41 53.86 4.78
CA HIS A 143 -0.22 54.70 4.79
C HIS A 143 0.17 54.97 6.25
N SER A 144 1.31 54.44 6.71
CA SER A 144 1.86 54.79 8.03
C SER A 144 2.55 56.16 7.95
N GLY A 145 1.76 57.23 7.96
CA GLY A 145 2.27 58.58 8.22
C GLY A 145 2.57 58.77 9.71
N PRO A 146 3.57 59.58 10.09
CA PRO A 146 3.76 59.95 11.48
C PRO A 146 2.58 60.85 11.88
N GLU A 147 1.83 60.42 12.89
CA GLU A 147 0.66 61.11 13.47
C GLU A 147 -0.65 61.00 12.67
N LEU A 148 -1.26 59.80 12.70
CA LEU A 148 -2.71 59.66 12.55
C LEU A 148 -3.33 59.06 13.82
N PRO A 149 -4.50 59.54 14.28
CA PRO A 149 -5.23 58.95 15.41
C PRO A 149 -5.65 57.51 15.09
N LEU A 150 -5.61 56.65 16.11
CA LEU A 150 -5.72 55.18 16.09
C LEU A 150 -7.02 54.58 15.50
N GLY A 151 -7.83 55.33 14.75
CA GLY A 151 -9.16 54.93 14.29
C GLY A 151 -9.36 54.77 12.79
N LEU A 152 -8.38 55.05 11.92
CA LEU A 152 -8.62 55.13 10.47
C LEU A 152 -8.23 53.90 9.62
N CYS A 153 -7.75 52.81 10.22
CA CYS A 153 -7.57 51.53 9.53
C CYS A 153 -8.37 50.42 10.21
N SER A 154 -9.67 50.68 10.35
CA SER A 154 -10.69 49.68 10.62
C SER A 154 -11.53 49.58 9.35
N ASP A 155 -11.92 48.37 8.97
CA ASP A 155 -12.71 48.03 7.78
C ASP A 155 -11.89 47.77 6.50
N LEU A 156 -10.88 46.91 6.64
CA LEU A 156 -10.46 46.06 5.53
C LEU A 156 -11.25 44.74 5.57
N PRO A 157 -11.71 44.20 4.41
CA PRO A 157 -12.54 42.99 4.31
C PRO A 157 -11.76 41.69 4.56
N TRP A 158 -10.71 41.73 5.40
CA TRP A 158 -9.88 40.58 5.74
C TRP A 158 -10.57 39.60 6.69
N LYS A 159 -11.65 40.01 7.36
CA LYS A 159 -12.36 39.14 8.30
C LYS A 159 -13.32 38.16 7.63
N GLU A 160 -13.77 38.43 6.39
CA GLU A 160 -14.66 37.52 5.64
C GLU A 160 -13.91 36.62 4.66
N SER A 161 -12.77 37.05 4.12
CA SER A 161 -12.03 36.26 3.13
C SER A 161 -11.30 35.04 3.69
N LEU A 162 -11.07 34.95 5.01
CA LEU A 162 -10.38 33.82 5.65
C LEU A 162 -11.32 32.65 6.03
N TYR A 163 -12.63 32.87 6.08
CA TYR A 163 -13.60 31.79 6.34
C TYR A 163 -13.92 30.94 5.12
N GLN A 164 -13.41 31.31 3.94
CA GLN A 164 -13.68 30.65 2.66
C GLN A 164 -12.50 29.76 2.18
N TRP A 165 -11.52 29.53 3.05
CA TRP A 165 -10.32 28.70 2.80
C TRP A 165 -10.24 27.44 3.70
N ARG A 166 -11.36 27.03 4.33
CA ARG A 166 -11.45 25.73 4.99
C ARG A 166 -12.35 24.80 4.19
#